data_AF-M2RXE4-F1
#
_entry.id   AF-M2RXE4-F1
#
_cell.length_a   1.000
_cell.length_b   1.000
_cell.length_c   1.000
_cell.angle_alpha   90.00
_cell.angle_beta   90.00
_cell.angle_gamma   90.00
#
_symmetry.space_group_name_H-M   'P 1'
#
loop_
_entity.id
_entity.type
_entity.pdbx_description
1 polymer ?
#
loop_
_entity_poly.entity_id
_entity_poly.type
_entity_poly.pdbx_seq_one_letter_code
_entity_poly.pdbx_strand_id
1 'polypeptide(L)' 'MQIACSLNPTIHCNRFVQCFGSFGWSGEGVKNLSARIVQLKVHQPVEPLSIKFQPNSNELQTCFEWGKKFAEALKA' A
#
# COMPACT_ATOMS: atom_id res chain seq x y z
N MET A 1 4.90 -3.68 -10.91
CA MET A 1 5.49 -2.33 -11.07
C MET A 1 4.81 -1.49 -12.15
N GLN A 2 4.29 -2.08 -13.25
CA GLN A 2 3.62 -1.31 -14.32
C GLN A 2 2.47 -0.41 -13.85
N ILE A 3 1.62 -0.89 -12.91
CA ILE A 3 0.44 -0.14 -12.45
C ILE A 3 0.82 1.22 -11.83
N ALA A 4 1.89 1.29 -11.02
CA ALA A 4 2.30 2.56 -10.39
C ALA A 4 3.02 3.51 -11.36
N CYS A 5 3.66 2.98 -12.40
CA CYS A 5 4.36 3.75 -13.42
C CYS A 5 3.40 4.34 -14.46
N SER A 6 2.28 3.68 -14.73
CA SER A 6 1.29 4.14 -15.73
C SER A 6 0.28 5.16 -15.18
N LEU A 7 0.23 5.38 -13.86
CA LEU A 7 -0.70 6.33 -13.25
C LEU A 7 -0.14 7.76 -13.29
N ASN A 8 -1.02 8.68 -13.68
CA ASN A 8 -0.85 10.12 -13.68
C ASN A 8 -1.54 10.80 -12.46
N PRO A 9 -0.88 11.75 -11.77
CA PRO A 9 -1.41 12.41 -10.58
C PRO A 9 -2.62 13.32 -10.81
N THR A 10 -2.81 13.84 -12.03
CA THR A 10 -3.94 14.72 -12.36
C THR A 10 -5.16 13.91 -12.77
N ILE A 11 -4.96 12.83 -13.52
CA ILE A 11 -6.06 12.01 -14.06
C ILE A 11 -6.60 11.04 -12.99
N HIS A 12 -5.74 10.59 -12.07
CA HIS A 12 -6.07 9.50 -11.16
C HIS A 12 -6.09 9.88 -9.67
N CYS A 13 -5.97 11.15 -9.31
CA CYS A 13 -5.96 11.61 -7.91
C CYS A 13 -7.16 11.14 -7.09
N ASN A 14 -8.35 11.01 -7.68
CA ASN A 14 -9.55 10.58 -6.97
C ASN A 14 -9.63 9.06 -6.71
N ARG A 15 -8.57 8.30 -6.99
CA ARG A 15 -8.51 6.86 -6.68
C ARG A 15 -7.98 6.60 -5.28
N PHE A 16 -8.43 5.51 -4.69
CA PHE A 16 -7.83 4.93 -3.49
C PHE A 16 -6.73 3.97 -3.90
N VAL A 17 -5.51 4.21 -3.43
CA VAL A 17 -4.35 3.40 -3.81
C VAL A 17 -3.48 3.24 -2.59
N GLN A 18 -3.05 2.00 -2.31
CA GLN A 18 -2.02 1.75 -1.33
C GLN A 18 -1.19 0.52 -1.65
N CYS A 19 -0.01 0.39 -1.01
CA CYS A 19 0.89 -0.72 -1.17
C CYS A 19 1.10 -1.53 0.11
N PHE A 20 1.36 -2.82 -0.09
CA PHE A 20 1.80 -3.74 0.93
C PHE A 20 2.80 -4.74 0.32
N GLY A 21 3.61 -5.39 1.14
CA GLY A 21 4.49 -6.45 0.66
C GLY A 21 5.40 -7.04 1.74
N SER A 22 6.10 -8.12 1.39
CA SER A 22 7.14 -8.69 2.24
C SER A 22 8.54 -8.40 1.71
N PHE A 23 9.55 -8.47 2.59
CA PHE A 23 10.95 -8.25 2.24
C PHE A 23 11.90 -9.16 3.02
N GLY A 24 13.06 -9.48 2.47
CA GLY A 24 14.10 -10.24 3.19
C GLY A 24 15.01 -9.34 4.03
N TRP A 25 15.61 -8.34 3.38
CA TRP A 25 16.70 -7.55 3.95
C TRP A 25 16.35 -6.05 4.08
N SER A 26 16.43 -5.29 2.97
CA SER A 26 16.36 -3.81 2.99
C SER A 26 14.95 -3.22 3.07
N GLY A 27 13.95 -3.95 2.56
CA GLY A 27 12.56 -3.48 2.51
C GLY A 27 12.32 -2.30 1.56
N GLU A 28 13.21 -2.06 0.61
CA GLU A 28 13.14 -0.89 -0.29
C GLU A 28 11.94 -0.92 -1.23
N GLY A 29 11.40 -2.09 -1.57
CA GLY A 29 10.26 -2.21 -2.48
C GLY A 29 9.03 -1.44 -2.01
N VAL A 30 8.60 -1.66 -0.76
CA VAL A 30 7.44 -0.96 -0.18
C VAL A 30 7.73 0.53 0.00
N LYS A 31 8.96 0.88 0.43
CA LYS A 31 9.39 2.28 0.58
C LYS A 31 9.33 3.06 -0.73
N ASN A 32 9.93 2.51 -1.79
CA ASN A 32 9.97 3.15 -3.11
C ASN A 32 8.57 3.27 -3.72
N LEU A 33 7.74 2.23 -3.54
CA LEU A 33 6.37 2.26 -4.04
C LEU A 33 5.51 3.26 -3.26
N SER A 34 5.65 3.33 -1.93
CA SER A 34 4.97 4.33 -1.11
C SER A 34 5.33 5.76 -1.55
N ALA A 35 6.62 6.04 -1.74
CA ALA A 35 7.07 7.35 -2.24
C ALA A 35 6.45 7.70 -3.60
N ARG A 36 6.31 6.72 -4.50
CA ARG A 36 5.62 6.91 -5.78
C ARG A 36 4.12 7.18 -5.60
N ILE A 37 3.43 6.46 -4.71
CA ILE A 37 2.00 6.64 -4.46
C ILE A 37 1.72 8.03 -3.89
N VAL A 38 2.56 8.54 -2.98
CA VAL A 38 2.46 9.91 -2.47
C VAL A 38 2.52 10.94 -3.61
N GLN A 39 3.40 10.74 -4.59
CA GLN A 39 3.49 11.62 -5.77
C GLN A 39 2.22 11.60 -6.65
N LEU A 40 1.41 10.53 -6.59
CA LEU A 40 0.17 10.41 -7.37
C LEU A 40 -0.98 11.24 -6.79
N LYS A 41 -0.84 11.82 -5.58
CA LYS A 41 -1.89 12.61 -4.91
C LYS A 41 -3.23 11.87 -4.80
N VAL A 42 -3.14 10.56 -4.57
CA VAL A 42 -4.25 9.63 -4.40
C VAL A 42 -4.70 9.56 -2.95
N HIS A 43 -5.90 9.03 -2.72
CA HIS A 43 -6.39 8.77 -1.37
C HIS A 43 -5.67 7.55 -0.77
N GLN A 44 -5.02 7.75 0.38
CA GLN A 44 -4.25 6.74 1.10
C GLN A 44 -4.85 6.57 2.51
N PRO A 45 -5.89 5.74 2.68
CA PRO A 45 -6.62 5.65 3.95
C PRO A 45 -5.89 4.85 5.04
N VAL A 46 -4.78 4.20 4.68
CA VAL A 46 -3.97 3.39 5.58
C VAL A 46 -2.49 3.56 5.22
N GLU A 47 -1.61 3.40 6.21
CA GLU A 47 -0.16 3.41 6.01
C GLU A 47 0.32 2.20 5.19
N PRO A 48 1.45 2.27 4.49
CA PRO A 48 1.96 1.12 3.72
C PRO A 48 2.39 -0.01 4.65
N LEU A 49 2.08 -1.27 4.30
CA LEU A 49 2.40 -2.43 5.13
C LEU A 49 3.63 -3.18 4.62
N SER A 50 4.61 -3.41 5.48
CA SER A 50 5.81 -4.20 5.15
C SER A 50 6.08 -5.28 6.19
N ILE A 51 6.23 -6.54 5.75
CA ILE A 51 6.51 -7.68 6.64
C ILE A 51 7.85 -8.31 6.28
N LYS A 52 8.64 -8.69 7.29
CA LYS A 52 9.93 -9.33 7.06
C LYS A 52 9.74 -10.84 6.87
N PHE A 53 10.22 -11.36 5.75
CA PHE A 53 10.07 -12.77 5.35
C PHE A 53 8.60 -13.23 5.35
N GLN A 54 8.35 -14.47 5.77
CA GLN A 54 7.04 -15.07 5.82
C GLN A 54 6.28 -14.60 7.06
N PRO A 55 5.04 -14.09 6.90
CA PRO A 55 4.24 -13.63 8.02
C PRO A 55 3.87 -14.77 8.97
N ASN A 56 3.97 -14.52 10.28
CA ASN A 56 3.41 -15.37 11.32
C ASN A 56 1.91 -15.08 11.55
N SER A 57 1.25 -15.81 12.46
CA SER A 57 -0.19 -15.68 12.71
C SER A 57 -0.63 -14.27 13.15
N ASN A 58 0.18 -13.56 13.95
CA ASN A 58 -0.14 -12.20 14.38
C ASN A 58 0.04 -11.19 13.23
N GLU A 59 1.05 -11.42 12.40
CA GLU A 59 1.30 -10.63 11.20
C GLU A 59 0.22 -10.86 10.13
N LEU A 60 -0.32 -12.06 10.00
CA LEU A 60 -1.48 -12.36 9.15
C LEU A 60 -2.73 -11.62 9.65
N GLN A 61 -2.95 -11.59 10.96
CA GLN A 61 -4.04 -10.81 11.56
C GLN A 61 -3.87 -9.31 11.25
N THR A 62 -2.63 -8.81 11.31
CA THR A 62 -2.31 -7.42 10.95
C THR A 62 -2.62 -7.13 9.48
N CYS A 63 -2.26 -8.04 8.56
CA CYS A 63 -2.64 -7.93 7.14
C CYS A 63 -4.15 -7.87 6.94
N PHE A 64 -4.90 -8.71 7.66
CA PHE A 64 -6.35 -8.74 7.56
C PHE A 64 -6.99 -7.42 8.05
N GLU A 65 -6.56 -6.92 9.21
CA GLU A 65 -7.04 -5.65 9.76
C GLU A 65 -6.68 -4.46 8.87
N TRP A 66 -5.50 -4.50 8.27
CA TRP A 66 -5.06 -3.50 7.30
C TRP A 66 -6.00 -3.45 6.08
N GLY A 67 -6.33 -4.61 5.52
CA GLY A 67 -7.27 -4.73 4.41
C GLY A 67 -8.69 -4.29 4.79
N LYS A 68 -9.13 -4.60 6.00
CA LYS A 68 -10.42 -4.16 6.54
C LYS A 68 -10.51 -2.63 6.61
N LYS A 69 -9.50 -1.97 7.19
CA LYS A 69 -9.44 -0.50 7.26
C LYS A 69 -9.46 0.15 5.88
N PHE A 70 -8.73 -0.42 4.91
CA PHE A 70 -8.77 0.05 3.54
C PHE A 70 -10.17 -0.09 2.92
N ALA A 71 -10.84 -1.23 3.13
CA ALA A 71 -12.19 -1.48 2.61
C ALA A 71 -13.26 -0.60 3.27
N GLU A 72 -13.12 -0.26 4.55
CA GLU A 72 -14.00 0.68 5.25
C GLU A 72 -13.93 2.07 4.63
N ALA A 73 -12.74 2.55 4.29
CA ALA A 73 -12.56 3.84 3.63
C ALA A 73 -13.14 3.91 2.21
N LEU A 74 -13.30 2.78 1.52
CA LEU A 74 -13.95 2.72 0.19
C LEU A 74 -15.47 2.86 0.25
N LYS A 75 -16.08 2.59 1.40
CA LYS A 75 -17.54 2.66 1.59
C LYS A 75 -18.03 4.03 2.06
N ALA A 76 -17.09 4.92 2.43
CA ALA A 76 -17.36 6.25 2.94
C ALA A 76 -17.61 7.27 1.82
#